data_AF-A0A521G8N6-F1
#
_entry.id   AF-A0A521G8N6-F1
#
_cell.length_a   1.000
_cell.length_b   1.000
_cell.length_c   1.000
_cell.angle_alpha   90.00
_cell.angle_beta   90.00
_cell.angle_gamma   90.00
#
_symmetry.space_group_name_H-M   'P 1'
#
loop_
_entity.id
_entity.type
_entity.pdbx_description
1 polymer ?
#
loop_
_entity_poly.entity_id
_entity_poly.type
_entity_poly.pdbx_seq_one_letter_code
_entity_poly.pdbx_strand_id
1 'polypeptide(L)'
;MFELNPFRLTDASLWHFLMLQGMAIIAYLYARQRFLHQKREKETLLRKLQEEIDALRAAQLERATLPDATGRDDLKEVAGVNLKIESILNSVGVFRFGQLAQMPVSTLQTVLENHGPLIFSFDPVTWPGQARLAADNRWPELRAWQDEARRGFHHDIDVLIRDGMRQKLKLRNGIARPNAARTIPRPDRTQPDTV
;
A
#
# COMPACT_ATOMS: atom_id res chain seq x y z
N MET A 1 24.91 44.46 -28.16
CA MET A 1 23.49 44.78 -27.98
C MET A 1 22.82 44.64 -29.34
N PHE A 2 21.78 43.83 -29.50
CA PHE A 2 21.03 43.73 -30.77
C PHE A 2 20.23 45.02 -30.95
N GLU A 3 20.47 45.75 -32.04
CA GLU A 3 19.73 46.96 -32.36
C GLU A 3 18.40 46.58 -33.04
N LEU A 4 17.31 46.60 -32.28
CA LEU A 4 15.97 46.14 -32.70
C LEU A 4 15.24 47.13 -33.63
N ASN A 5 15.89 48.22 -34.05
CA ASN A 5 15.27 49.25 -34.89
C ASN A 5 16.30 49.97 -35.80
N PRO A 6 16.90 49.25 -36.77
CA PRO A 6 17.96 49.80 -37.63
C PRO A 6 17.49 50.98 -38.52
N PHE A 7 16.17 51.14 -38.69
CA PHE A 7 15.56 52.22 -39.50
C PHE A 7 14.86 53.32 -38.68
N ARG A 8 15.00 53.32 -37.34
CA ARG A 8 14.40 54.30 -36.41
C ARG A 8 12.90 54.58 -36.65
N LEU A 9 12.13 53.55 -36.99
CA LEU A 9 10.68 53.66 -37.13
C LEU A 9 10.05 53.89 -35.74
N THR A 10 9.15 54.87 -35.62
CA THR A 10 8.51 55.26 -34.33
C THR A 10 7.67 54.14 -33.72
N ASP A 11 7.09 53.27 -34.54
CA ASP A 11 6.13 52.24 -34.11
C ASP A 11 6.74 50.83 -34.05
N ALA A 12 8.05 50.70 -34.26
CA ALA A 12 8.72 49.41 -34.30
C ALA A 12 8.51 48.61 -33.00
N SER A 13 8.58 49.26 -31.84
CA SER A 13 8.39 48.60 -30.53
C SER A 13 7.03 47.90 -30.42
N LEU A 14 5.96 48.52 -30.90
CA LEU A 14 4.60 47.98 -30.87
C LEU A 14 4.47 46.72 -31.75
N TRP A 15 5.09 46.73 -32.93
CA TRP A 15 5.15 45.55 -33.81
C TRP A 15 5.92 44.38 -33.19
N HIS A 16 7.01 44.64 -32.45
CA HIS A 16 7.74 43.58 -31.75
C HIS A 16 6.93 42.96 -30.60
N PHE A 17 6.18 43.76 -29.84
CA PHE A 17 5.25 43.23 -28.82
C PHE A 17 4.17 42.36 -29.44
N LEU A 18 3.57 42.78 -30.56
CA LEU A 18 2.60 41.97 -31.30
C LEU A 18 3.20 40.67 -31.83
N MET A 19 4.43 40.70 -32.35
CA MET A 19 5.14 39.51 -32.81
C MET A 19 5.37 38.51 -31.67
N LEU A 20 5.77 39.00 -30.48
CA LEU A 20 6.03 38.17 -29.31
C LEU A 20 4.74 37.53 -28.77
N GLN A 21 3.64 38.29 -28.73
CA GLN A 21 2.32 37.76 -28.37
C GLN A 21 1.83 36.72 -29.38
N GLY A 22 2.01 36.97 -30.67
CA GLY A 22 1.69 36.01 -31.73
C GLY A 22 2.45 34.69 -31.60
N MET A 23 3.76 34.76 -31.32
CA MET A 23 4.59 33.57 -31.10
C MET A 23 4.17 32.79 -29.86
N ALA A 24 3.81 33.46 -28.76
CA ALA A 24 3.30 32.81 -27.57
C ALA A 24 1.98 32.05 -27.83
N ILE A 25 1.07 32.64 -28.60
CA ILE A 25 -0.21 32.01 -28.98
C ILE A 25 0.05 30.79 -29.88
N ILE A 26 0.91 30.92 -30.88
CA ILE A 26 1.25 29.82 -31.80
C ILE A 26 1.92 28.67 -31.04
N ALA A 27 2.88 28.98 -30.17
CA ALA A 27 3.54 27.99 -29.32
C ALA A 27 2.54 27.27 -28.40
N TYR A 28 1.60 28.00 -27.81
CA TYR A 28 0.53 27.43 -27.01
C TYR A 28 -0.38 26.51 -27.84
N LEU A 29 -0.79 26.92 -29.04
CA LEU A 29 -1.63 26.10 -29.92
C LEU A 29 -0.91 24.82 -30.38
N TYR A 30 0.37 24.93 -30.76
CA TYR A 30 1.20 23.78 -31.13
C TYR A 30 1.40 22.82 -29.95
N ALA A 31 1.76 23.33 -28.77
CA ALA A 31 1.91 22.53 -27.55
C ALA A 31 0.59 21.87 -27.14
N ARG A 32 -0.53 22.61 -27.21
CA ARG A 32 -1.87 22.11 -26.93
C ARG A 32 -2.25 21.00 -27.91
N GLN A 33 -2.00 21.17 -29.20
CA GLN A 33 -2.30 20.16 -30.21
C GLN A 33 -1.48 18.88 -30.01
N ARG A 34 -0.18 19.00 -29.73
CA ARG A 34 0.71 17.87 -29.41
C ARG A 34 0.26 17.13 -28.14
N PHE A 35 -0.09 17.88 -27.10
CA PHE A 35 -0.57 17.31 -25.84
C PHE A 35 -1.89 16.56 -26.01
N LEU A 36 -2.82 17.11 -26.78
CA LEU A 36 -4.12 16.47 -27.07
C LEU A 36 -3.98 15.18 -27.89
N HIS A 37 -2.93 15.05 -28.71
CA HIS A 37 -2.65 13.80 -29.43
C HIS A 37 -2.16 12.72 -28.46
N GLN A 38 -1.17 13.04 -27.63
CA GLN A 38 -0.64 12.17 -26.59
C GLN A 38 -1.71 11.71 -25.59
N LYS A 39 -2.65 12.60 -25.24
CA LYS A 39 -3.76 12.26 -24.34
C LYS A 39 -4.67 11.19 -24.94
N ARG A 40 -5.02 11.31 -26.22
CA ARG A 40 -5.90 10.35 -26.93
C ARG A 40 -5.28 8.96 -27.02
N GLU A 41 -3.99 8.88 -27.34
CA GLU A 41 -3.28 7.60 -27.39
C GLU A 41 -3.32 6.88 -26.03
N LYS A 42 -2.98 7.61 -24.96
CA LYS A 42 -3.04 7.06 -23.59
C LYS A 42 -4.45 6.65 -23.20
N GLU A 43 -5.46 7.45 -23.53
CA GLU A 43 -6.87 7.10 -23.28
C GLU A 43 -7.28 5.83 -24.04
N THR A 44 -6.85 5.66 -25.29
CA THR A 44 -7.13 4.44 -26.06
C THR A 44 -6.43 3.21 -25.47
N LEU A 45 -5.18 3.37 -25.01
CA LEU A 45 -4.41 2.29 -24.40
C LEU A 45 -5.02 1.88 -23.06
N LEU A 46 -5.44 2.85 -22.24
CA LEU A 46 -6.16 2.59 -20.99
C LEU A 46 -7.46 1.84 -21.23
N ARG A 47 -8.24 2.23 -22.26
CA ARG A 47 -9.47 1.52 -22.63
C ARG A 47 -9.19 0.09 -23.06
N LYS A 48 -8.21 -0.12 -23.95
CA LYS A 48 -7.81 -1.47 -24.39
C LYS A 48 -7.33 -2.34 -23.22
N LEU A 49 -6.51 -1.79 -22.33
CA LEU A 49 -6.04 -2.51 -21.16
C LEU A 49 -7.21 -2.85 -20.21
N GLN A 50 -8.15 -1.93 -20.05
CA GLN A 50 -9.35 -2.17 -19.26
C GLN A 50 -10.20 -3.29 -19.88
N GLU A 51 -10.40 -3.28 -21.19
CA GLU A 51 -11.07 -4.36 -21.93
C GLU A 51 -10.34 -5.70 -21.79
N GLU A 52 -9.00 -5.72 -21.86
CA GLU A 52 -8.20 -6.93 -21.63
C GLU A 52 -8.37 -7.46 -20.19
N ILE A 53 -8.33 -6.57 -19.18
CA ILE A 53 -8.56 -6.95 -17.78
C ILE A 53 -9.97 -7.52 -17.60
N ASP A 54 -10.98 -6.88 -18.19
CA ASP A 54 -12.36 -7.32 -18.08
C ASP A 54 -12.59 -8.64 -18.83
N ALA A 55 -11.95 -8.84 -19.98
CA ALA A 55 -11.94 -10.12 -20.70
C ALA A 55 -11.24 -11.23 -19.90
N LEU A 56 -10.09 -10.94 -19.28
CA LEU A 56 -9.38 -11.90 -18.42
C LEU A 56 -10.21 -12.27 -17.19
N ARG A 57 -10.88 -11.29 -16.56
CA ARG A 57 -11.80 -11.53 -15.45
C ARG A 57 -13.00 -12.36 -15.88
N ALA A 58 -13.61 -12.07 -17.02
CA ALA A 58 -14.72 -12.85 -17.56
C ALA A 58 -14.29 -14.31 -17.85
N ALA A 59 -13.10 -14.51 -18.44
CA ALA A 59 -12.55 -15.84 -18.67
C ALA A 59 -12.23 -16.59 -17.36
N GLN A 60 -11.75 -15.87 -16.33
CA GLN A 60 -11.55 -16.45 -15.00
C GLN A 60 -12.88 -16.84 -14.33
N LEU A 61 -13.91 -16.00 -14.46
CA LEU A 61 -15.24 -16.27 -13.93
C LEU A 61 -15.85 -17.49 -14.62
N GLU A 62 -15.73 -17.59 -15.95
CA GLU A 62 -16.19 -18.75 -16.71
C GLU A 62 -15.47 -20.04 -16.28
N ARG A 63 -14.14 -19.98 -16.10
CA ARG A 63 -13.35 -21.09 -15.53
C ARG A 63 -13.76 -21.47 -14.11
N ALA A 64 -14.18 -20.51 -13.30
CA ALA A 64 -14.65 -20.75 -11.92
C ALA A 64 -16.07 -21.31 -11.88
N THR A 65 -16.90 -21.03 -12.90
CA THR A 65 -18.27 -21.55 -13.02
C THR A 65 -18.36 -22.94 -13.64
N LEU A 66 -17.31 -23.38 -14.34
CA LEU A 66 -17.19 -24.79 -14.72
C LEU A 66 -17.09 -25.61 -13.43
N PRO A 67 -17.97 -26.60 -13.22
CA PRO A 67 -17.78 -27.53 -12.11
C PRO A 67 -16.41 -28.15 -12.29
N ASP A 68 -15.53 -27.95 -11.30
CA ASP A 68 -14.19 -28.49 -11.35
C ASP A 68 -14.26 -30.02 -11.36
N ALA A 69 -14.29 -30.59 -12.56
CA ALA A 69 -14.26 -32.03 -12.78
C ALA A 69 -12.94 -32.66 -12.29
N THR A 70 -11.98 -31.86 -11.81
CA THR A 70 -10.73 -32.34 -11.22
C THR A 70 -10.83 -32.61 -9.71
N GLY A 71 -11.94 -32.23 -9.08
CA GLY A 71 -12.19 -32.47 -7.66
C GLY A 71 -11.19 -31.73 -6.76
N ARG A 72 -10.73 -30.55 -7.15
CA ARG A 72 -9.86 -29.72 -6.30
C ARG A 72 -10.71 -28.73 -5.53
N ASP A 73 -10.32 -28.46 -4.31
CA ASP A 73 -10.97 -27.46 -3.48
C ASP A 73 -10.27 -26.10 -3.67
N ASP A 74 -11.03 -25.01 -3.56
CA ASP A 74 -10.47 -23.66 -3.58
C ASP A 74 -9.83 -23.36 -2.22
N LEU A 75 -8.49 -23.52 -2.12
CA LEU A 75 -7.77 -23.35 -0.86
C LEU A 75 -7.71 -21.89 -0.40
N LYS A 76 -8.05 -20.91 -1.26
CA LYS A 76 -8.07 -19.48 -0.90
C LYS A 76 -9.21 -19.12 0.05
N GLU A 77 -10.17 -20.02 0.28
CA GLU A 77 -11.20 -19.86 1.32
C GLU A 77 -10.62 -19.88 2.74
N VAL A 78 -9.43 -20.44 2.92
CA VAL A 78 -8.68 -20.39 4.18
C VAL A 78 -8.00 -19.03 4.32
N ALA A 79 -8.30 -18.30 5.40
CA ALA A 79 -7.73 -16.98 5.64
C ALA A 79 -6.21 -17.06 5.78
N GLY A 80 -5.51 -16.27 4.97
CA GLY A 80 -4.05 -16.27 4.89
C GLY A 80 -3.48 -17.12 3.74
N VAL A 81 -4.30 -17.93 3.07
CA VAL A 81 -3.92 -18.63 1.83
C VAL A 81 -4.26 -17.76 0.63
N ASN A 82 -3.23 -17.30 -0.06
CA ASN A 82 -3.36 -16.47 -1.25
C ASN A 82 -3.15 -17.32 -2.51
N LEU A 83 -3.47 -16.78 -3.70
CA LEU A 83 -3.21 -17.47 -4.98
C LEU A 83 -1.77 -18.01 -5.12
N LYS A 84 -0.78 -17.29 -4.60
CA LYS A 84 0.62 -17.74 -4.60
C LYS A 84 0.86 -18.94 -3.69
N ILE A 85 0.25 -18.95 -2.51
CA ILE A 85 0.37 -20.03 -1.53
C ILE A 85 -0.39 -21.26 -2.03
N GLU A 86 -1.59 -21.08 -2.56
CA GLU A 86 -2.35 -22.15 -3.22
C GLU A 86 -1.55 -22.80 -4.35
N SER A 87 -0.88 -22.01 -5.19
CA SER A 87 0.00 -22.54 -6.25
C SER A 87 1.16 -23.37 -5.69
N ILE A 88 1.77 -22.93 -4.59
CA ILE A 88 2.82 -23.68 -3.89
C ILE A 88 2.28 -24.99 -3.31
N LEU A 89 1.13 -24.95 -2.63
CA LEU A 89 0.47 -26.13 -2.06
C LEU A 89 0.10 -27.14 -3.16
N ASN A 90 -0.43 -26.66 -4.27
CA ASN A 90 -0.72 -27.47 -5.45
C ASN A 90 0.56 -28.10 -6.04
N SER A 91 1.70 -27.40 -6.00
CA SER A 91 2.98 -27.93 -6.48
C SER A 91 3.52 -29.09 -5.64
N VAL A 92 3.17 -29.14 -4.35
CA VAL A 92 3.50 -30.24 -3.44
C VAL A 92 2.38 -31.30 -3.33
N GLY A 93 1.35 -31.21 -4.18
CA GLY A 93 0.29 -32.22 -4.31
C GLY A 93 -0.91 -32.02 -3.38
N VAL A 94 -1.06 -30.84 -2.77
CA VAL A 94 -2.17 -30.50 -1.88
C VAL A 94 -3.21 -29.73 -2.67
N PHE A 95 -4.32 -30.38 -2.96
CA PHE A 95 -5.39 -29.83 -3.79
C PHE A 95 -6.74 -29.77 -3.07
N ARG A 96 -6.84 -30.31 -1.85
CA ARG A 96 -8.11 -30.43 -1.10
C ARG A 96 -7.98 -29.92 0.32
N PHE A 97 -9.08 -29.40 0.88
CA PHE A 97 -9.18 -28.98 2.27
C PHE A 97 -8.81 -30.11 3.22
N GLY A 98 -9.27 -31.33 2.95
CA GLY A 98 -8.95 -32.50 3.78
C GLY A 98 -7.47 -32.86 3.79
N GLN A 99 -6.73 -32.60 2.69
CA GLN A 99 -5.28 -32.80 2.63
C GLN A 99 -4.56 -31.71 3.44
N LEU A 100 -4.96 -30.45 3.26
CA LEU A 100 -4.40 -29.33 4.01
C LEU A 100 -4.66 -29.44 5.52
N ALA A 101 -5.82 -29.95 5.93
CA ALA A 101 -6.18 -30.18 7.32
C ALA A 101 -5.32 -31.25 8.02
N GLN A 102 -4.78 -32.20 7.25
CA GLN A 102 -3.91 -33.28 7.74
C GLN A 102 -2.43 -32.89 7.74
N MET A 103 -2.06 -31.80 7.08
CA MET A 103 -0.66 -31.36 7.06
C MET A 103 -0.25 -30.77 8.41
N PRO A 104 0.90 -31.19 8.96
CA PRO A 104 1.44 -30.54 10.14
C PRO A 104 2.00 -29.16 9.78
N VAL A 105 1.87 -28.23 10.72
CA VAL A 105 2.33 -26.84 10.57
C VAL A 105 3.83 -26.77 10.23
N SER A 106 4.64 -27.67 10.80
CA SER A 106 6.08 -27.74 10.52
C SER A 106 6.39 -28.06 9.05
N THR A 107 5.64 -28.98 8.44
CA THR A 107 5.78 -29.28 7.00
C THR A 107 5.32 -28.10 6.15
N LEU A 108 4.24 -27.42 6.54
CA LEU A 108 3.81 -26.20 5.85
C LEU A 108 4.90 -25.12 5.89
N GLN A 109 5.50 -24.87 7.05
CA GLN A 109 6.60 -23.92 7.20
C GLN A 109 7.79 -24.29 6.30
N THR A 110 8.20 -25.56 6.31
CA THR A 110 9.31 -26.06 5.46
C THR A 110 9.01 -25.89 3.97
N VAL A 111 7.78 -26.17 3.54
CA VAL A 111 7.36 -25.96 2.15
C VAL A 111 7.47 -24.47 1.81
N LEU A 112 6.90 -23.58 2.63
CA LEU A 112 6.92 -22.14 2.36
C LEU A 112 8.36 -21.58 2.32
N GLU A 113 9.23 -22.04 3.22
CA GLU A 113 10.66 -21.71 3.26
C GLU A 113 11.38 -22.03 1.96
N ASN A 114 11.14 -23.22 1.40
CA ASN A 114 11.76 -23.68 0.16
C ASN A 114 11.35 -22.85 -1.07
N HIS A 115 10.21 -22.15 -1.01
CA HIS A 115 9.69 -21.32 -2.11
C HIS A 115 10.03 -19.83 -1.98
N GLY A 116 10.84 -19.45 -0.98
CA GLY A 116 11.56 -18.17 -0.92
C GLY A 116 11.06 -17.14 0.11
N PRO A 117 11.84 -16.07 0.34
CA PRO A 117 11.70 -15.22 1.53
C PRO A 117 10.47 -14.31 1.57
N LEU A 118 9.82 -14.08 0.43
CA LEU A 118 8.62 -13.24 0.36
C LEU A 118 7.38 -13.91 0.98
N ILE A 119 7.47 -15.19 1.36
CA ILE A 119 6.37 -15.96 1.94
C ILE A 119 6.39 -15.90 3.48
N PHE A 120 7.50 -15.49 4.10
CA PHE A 120 7.71 -15.51 5.56
C PHE A 120 6.73 -14.65 6.37
N SER A 121 6.04 -13.68 5.76
CA SER A 121 5.09 -12.83 6.47
C SER A 121 3.76 -13.53 6.80
N PHE A 122 3.51 -14.74 6.28
CA PHE A 122 2.30 -15.49 6.56
C PHE A 122 2.58 -16.61 7.56
N ASP A 123 1.77 -16.69 8.63
CA ASP A 123 1.87 -17.77 9.61
C ASP A 123 0.87 -18.90 9.27
N PRO A 124 1.35 -20.10 8.88
CA PRO A 124 0.48 -21.22 8.49
C PRO A 124 -0.20 -21.92 9.68
N VAL A 125 0.07 -21.51 10.93
CA VAL A 125 -0.47 -22.15 12.15
C VAL A 125 -1.98 -22.36 12.10
N THR A 126 -2.73 -21.42 11.53
CA THR A 126 -4.20 -21.48 11.51
C THR A 126 -4.77 -22.23 10.30
N TRP A 127 -3.97 -22.51 9.28
CA TRP A 127 -4.47 -23.05 8.02
C TRP A 127 -5.04 -24.47 8.14
N PRO A 128 -4.39 -25.43 8.82
CA PRO A 128 -4.95 -26.78 8.96
C PRO A 128 -6.30 -26.78 9.70
N GLY A 129 -6.45 -25.94 10.73
CA GLY A 129 -7.70 -25.83 11.49
C GLY A 129 -8.84 -25.26 10.65
N GLN A 130 -8.57 -24.19 9.89
CA GLN A 130 -9.55 -23.59 8.98
C GLN A 130 -9.92 -24.55 7.82
N ALA A 131 -8.92 -25.22 7.25
CA ALA A 131 -9.13 -26.23 6.21
C ALA A 131 -9.97 -27.40 6.72
N ARG A 132 -9.85 -27.79 7.99
CA ARG A 132 -10.70 -28.83 8.57
C ARG A 132 -12.17 -28.42 8.61
N LEU A 133 -12.47 -27.19 9.01
CA LEU A 133 -13.85 -26.67 9.00
C LEU A 133 -14.41 -26.59 7.57
N ALA A 134 -13.59 -26.20 6.59
CA ALA A 134 -13.97 -26.20 5.18
C ALA A 134 -14.23 -27.62 4.65
N ALA A 135 -13.38 -28.59 4.99
CA ALA A 135 -13.54 -30.00 4.63
C ALA A 135 -14.82 -30.62 5.23
N ASP A 136 -15.16 -30.23 6.46
CA ASP A 136 -16.37 -30.67 7.16
C ASP A 136 -17.65 -29.93 6.70
N ASN A 137 -17.57 -29.06 5.68
CA ASN A 137 -18.65 -28.17 5.24
C ASN A 137 -19.22 -27.25 6.33
N ARG A 138 -18.44 -26.94 7.37
CA ARG A 138 -18.81 -26.06 8.49
C ARG A 138 -18.51 -24.59 8.18
N TRP A 139 -19.01 -24.14 7.02
CA TRP A 139 -18.80 -22.79 6.49
C TRP A 139 -19.22 -21.67 7.45
N PRO A 140 -20.38 -21.75 8.15
CA PRO A 140 -20.77 -20.69 9.09
C PRO A 140 -19.77 -20.51 10.23
N GLU A 141 -19.22 -21.61 10.75
CA GLU A 141 -18.25 -21.58 11.84
C GLU A 141 -16.90 -21.07 11.39
N LEU A 142 -16.46 -21.45 10.19
CA LEU A 142 -15.25 -20.89 9.57
C LEU A 142 -15.37 -19.38 9.42
N ARG A 143 -16.50 -18.87 8.89
CA ARG A 143 -16.73 -17.43 8.75
C ARG A 143 -16.77 -16.73 10.10
N ALA A 144 -17.44 -17.30 11.11
CA ALA A 144 -17.48 -16.74 12.46
C ALA A 144 -16.07 -16.63 13.08
N TRP A 145 -15.23 -17.65 12.92
CA TRP A 145 -13.85 -17.64 13.39
C TRP A 145 -13.01 -16.57 12.66
N GLN A 146 -13.14 -16.48 11.33
CA GLN A 146 -12.45 -15.46 10.52
C GLN A 146 -12.87 -14.03 10.91
N ASP A 147 -14.15 -13.82 11.18
CA ASP A 147 -14.69 -12.51 11.61
C ASP A 147 -14.25 -12.14 13.03
N GLU A 148 -14.19 -13.10 13.94
CA GLU A 148 -13.67 -12.88 15.29
C GLU A 148 -12.19 -12.51 15.28
N ALA A 149 -11.37 -13.24 14.51
CA ALA A 149 -9.95 -12.93 14.34
C ALA A 149 -9.74 -11.52 13.76
N ARG A 150 -10.57 -11.11 12.80
CA ARG A 150 -10.52 -9.77 12.22
C ARG A 150 -10.95 -8.68 13.21
N ARG A 151 -11.98 -8.94 14.02
CA ARG A 151 -12.46 -7.99 15.05
C ARG A 151 -11.45 -7.76 16.17
N GLY A 152 -10.81 -8.82 16.66
CA GLY A 152 -9.74 -8.71 17.66
C GLY A 152 -8.59 -7.82 17.18
N PHE A 153 -8.16 -8.03 15.92
CA PHE A 153 -7.11 -7.20 15.31
C PHE A 153 -7.50 -5.71 15.19
N HIS A 154 -8.76 -5.41 14.84
CA HIS A 154 -9.23 -4.03 14.74
C HIS A 154 -9.38 -3.36 16.11
N HIS A 155 -9.87 -4.11 17.11
CA HIS A 155 -10.02 -3.61 18.47
C HIS A 155 -8.68 -3.22 19.10
N ASP A 156 -7.64 -4.04 18.92
CA ASP A 156 -6.31 -3.76 19.46
C ASP A 156 -5.70 -2.50 18.84
N ILE A 157 -5.86 -2.30 17.52
CA ILE A 157 -5.38 -1.08 16.84
C ILE A 157 -6.12 0.16 17.38
N ASP A 158 -7.43 0.10 17.56
CA ASP A 158 -8.21 1.21 18.08
C ASP A 158 -7.82 1.57 19.52
N VAL A 159 -7.54 0.58 20.36
CA VAL A 159 -7.05 0.77 21.74
C VAL A 159 -5.65 1.40 21.72
N LEU A 160 -4.73 0.88 20.89
CA LEU A 160 -3.37 1.41 20.76
C LEU A 160 -3.36 2.86 20.26
N ILE A 161 -4.21 3.21 19.30
CA ILE A 161 -4.35 4.58 18.79
C ILE A 161 -4.91 5.51 19.87
N ARG A 162 -5.95 5.05 20.60
CA ARG A 162 -6.57 5.81 21.69
C ARG A 162 -5.60 6.06 22.84
N ASP A 163 -4.86 5.05 23.26
CA ASP A 163 -3.95 5.11 24.40
C ASP A 163 -2.66 5.88 24.06
N GLY A 164 -2.13 5.69 22.84
CA GLY A 164 -1.02 6.47 22.32
C GLY A 164 -1.34 7.97 22.24
N MET A 165 -2.57 8.33 21.82
CA MET A 165 -3.02 9.73 21.84
C MET A 165 -3.18 10.29 23.26
N ARG A 166 -3.68 9.50 24.23
CA ARG A 166 -3.79 9.93 25.63
C ARG A 166 -2.43 10.25 26.24
N GLN A 167 -1.41 9.43 25.97
CA GLN A 167 -0.06 9.63 26.50
C GLN A 167 0.56 10.91 25.92
N LYS A 168 0.38 11.15 24.62
CA LYS A 168 0.82 12.37 23.93
C LYS A 168 0.12 13.64 24.44
N LEU A 169 -1.14 13.54 24.87
CA LEU A 169 -1.90 14.67 25.44
C LEU A 169 -1.41 15.04 26.86
N LYS A 170 -1.08 14.04 27.69
CA LYS A 170 -0.53 14.25 29.04
C LYS A 170 0.83 14.95 29.01
N LEU A 171 1.70 14.56 28.07
CA LEU A 171 3.00 15.20 27.87
C LEU A 171 2.87 16.66 27.42
N ARG A 172 1.83 16.99 26.64
CA ARG A 172 1.57 18.35 26.17
C ARG A 172 0.98 19.26 27.26
N ASN A 173 0.14 18.73 28.14
CA ASN A 173 -0.49 19.50 29.23
C ASN A 173 0.36 19.60 30.51
N GLY A 174 1.43 18.80 30.65
CA GLY A 174 2.31 18.78 31.83
C GLY A 174 3.44 19.81 31.86
N ILE A 175 3.57 20.69 30.86
CA ILE A 175 4.67 21.68 30.74
C ILE A 175 4.22 23.12 31.06
N ALA A 176 3.21 23.31 31.92
CA ALA A 176 2.90 24.60 32.51
C ALA A 176 3.65 24.74 33.85
N ARG A 177 4.80 25.41 33.85
CA ARG A 177 5.65 25.65 35.04
C ARG A 177 4.93 26.55 36.06
N PRO A 178 4.88 26.22 37.36
CA PRO A 178 4.78 27.23 38.40
C PRO A 178 6.18 27.83 38.65
N ASN A 179 6.29 29.13 38.44
CA ASN A 179 7.45 29.95 38.78
C ASN A 179 7.53 30.11 40.31
N ALA A 180 8.57 29.57 40.95
CA ALA A 180 8.89 29.91 42.34
C ALA A 180 10.41 29.80 42.58
N ALA A 181 10.99 30.98 42.79
CA ALA A 181 12.28 31.33 43.37
C ALA A 181 13.08 30.22 44.08
N ARG A 182 14.36 30.07 43.70
CA ARG A 182 15.40 29.54 44.58
C ARG A 182 16.64 30.42 44.50
N THR A 183 16.83 31.20 45.55
CA THR A 183 18.03 31.96 45.89
C THR A 183 19.23 31.01 46.04
N ILE A 184 20.36 31.37 45.44
CA ILE A 184 21.65 30.65 45.57
C ILE A 184 22.54 31.49 46.50
N PRO A 185 23.13 30.95 47.58
CA PRO A 185 24.12 31.68 48.35
C PRO A 185 25.49 31.61 47.67
N ARG A 186 26.19 32.74 47.67
CA ARG A 186 27.52 32.96 47.08
C ARG A 186 28.61 32.50 48.06
N PRO A 187 29.58 31.64 47.69
CA PRO A 187 30.74 31.41 48.53
C PRO A 187 31.79 32.51 48.32
N ASP A 188 32.30 33.02 49.43
CA ASP A 188 33.36 34.03 49.52
C ASP A 188 34.76 33.41 49.27
N ARG A 189 35.66 34.27 48.80
CA ARG A 189 37.03 34.01 48.33
C ARG A 189 37.93 33.45 49.42
N THR A 190 38.94 32.69 49.01
CA THR A 190 40.35 33.06 49.23
C THR A 190 41.28 32.10 48.47
N GLN A 191 42.24 32.69 47.79
CA GLN A 191 43.41 32.16 47.10
C GLN A 191 44.52 33.22 47.38
N PRO A 192 45.84 32.99 47.25
CA PRO A 192 46.68 31.79 47.04
C PRO A 192 47.79 31.67 48.12
N ASP A 193 48.71 30.70 47.98
CA ASP A 193 50.19 30.89 47.94
C ASP A 193 50.87 29.50 47.82
N THR A 194 51.47 29.13 46.68
CA THR A 194 52.84 29.39 46.16
C THR A 194 53.92 28.46 46.76
N VAL A 195 54.61 27.76 45.85
CA VAL A 195 55.81 26.87 45.91
C VAL A 195 55.59 25.42 46.34
#